data_AF-A0A3C0UXX7-F1
#
_entry.id   AF-A0A3C0UXX7-F1
#
_cell.length_a   1.000
_cell.length_b   1.000
_cell.length_c   1.000
_cell.angle_alpha   90.00
_cell.angle_beta   90.00
_cell.angle_gamma   90.00
#
_symmetry.space_group_name_H-M   'P 1'
#
loop_
_entity.id
_entity.type
_entity.pdbx_description
1 polymer ?
#
loop_
_entity_poly.entity_id
_entity_poly.type
_entity_poly.pdbx_seq_one_letter_code
_entity_poly.pdbx_strand_id
1 'polypeptide(L)'
;MIKELINFTQNLDEGFKNLGVSPKEGLHIVLVSRDIDGEVEINTDNYQYALFSKKMTEEKELLERCKFLSQNAWCIDTNKCFDLPTKAIHSCSPYLIAFKREHLKGGEKYKKNEKENKKQVHERFAEYFAKANALFPDEDSKNSNQVFQKFFVGGGFSAVLNEILDNHSAESKRLNILKSELEQQIKDSKDKNEKQELKDRIKGIDNQLLEVKELEDSDYILFYLDKSLEEYQ
;
A
#
# COMPACT_ATOMS: atom_id res chain seq x y z
N MET A 1 -37.24 -2.57 10.37
CA MET A 1 -36.60 -1.70 9.35
C MET A 1 -35.12 -1.45 9.57
N ILE A 2 -34.63 -0.58 10.48
CA ILE A 2 -33.17 -0.36 10.63
C ILE A 2 -32.43 -1.64 11.06
N LYS A 3 -32.96 -2.39 12.04
CA LYS A 3 -32.40 -3.69 12.45
C LYS A 3 -32.44 -4.73 11.33
N GLU A 4 -33.45 -4.70 10.46
CA GLU A 4 -33.57 -5.63 9.33
C GLU A 4 -32.62 -5.26 8.19
N LEU A 5 -32.37 -3.96 7.97
CA LEU A 5 -31.34 -3.47 7.06
C LEU A 5 -29.94 -3.80 7.58
N ILE A 6 -29.70 -3.69 8.89
CA ILE A 6 -28.44 -4.11 9.52
C ILE A 6 -28.25 -5.62 9.37
N ASN A 7 -29.27 -6.44 9.70
CA ASN A 7 -29.18 -7.89 9.53
C ASN A 7 -29.02 -8.29 8.06
N PHE A 8 -29.71 -7.61 7.14
CA PHE A 8 -29.58 -7.85 5.70
C PHE A 8 -28.15 -7.53 5.24
N THR A 9 -27.62 -6.37 5.60
CA THR A 9 -26.25 -5.96 5.23
C THR A 9 -25.18 -6.84 5.86
N GLN A 10 -25.36 -7.30 7.11
CA GLN A 10 -24.44 -8.25 7.75
C GLN A 10 -24.41 -9.61 7.07
N ASN A 11 -25.54 -10.04 6.46
CA ASN A 11 -25.67 -11.32 5.76
C ASN A 11 -25.27 -11.25 4.28
N LEU A 12 -24.90 -10.08 3.75
CA LEU A 12 -24.31 -9.98 2.42
C LEU A 12 -22.88 -10.53 2.46
N ASP A 13 -22.48 -11.24 1.41
CA ASP A 13 -21.10 -11.64 1.25
C ASP A 13 -20.20 -10.40 1.07
N GLU A 14 -18.95 -10.51 1.51
CA GLU A 14 -17.97 -9.43 1.37
C GLU A 14 -17.71 -9.06 -0.09
N GLY A 15 -17.89 -9.98 -1.03
CA GLY A 15 -17.83 -9.69 -2.46
C GLY A 15 -18.91 -8.70 -2.89
N PHE A 16 -20.15 -8.91 -2.44
CA PHE A 16 -21.29 -8.05 -2.76
C PHE A 16 -21.26 -6.71 -2.04
N LYS A 17 -20.78 -6.65 -0.78
CA LYS A 17 -20.59 -5.37 -0.07
C LYS A 17 -19.61 -4.43 -0.76
N ASN A 18 -18.65 -5.00 -1.48
CA ASN A 18 -17.51 -4.29 -2.04
C ASN A 18 -17.55 -4.23 -3.57
N LEU A 19 -18.72 -4.50 -4.14
CA LEU A 19 -18.98 -4.43 -5.57
C LEU A 19 -18.79 -2.99 -6.06
N GLY A 20 -17.82 -2.78 -6.95
CA GLY A 20 -17.44 -1.45 -7.46
C GLY A 20 -16.35 -0.72 -6.66
N VAL A 21 -15.76 -1.36 -5.64
CA VAL A 21 -14.60 -0.83 -4.93
C VAL A 21 -13.31 -1.27 -5.62
N SER A 22 -12.34 -0.36 -5.71
CA SER A 22 -10.99 -0.64 -6.23
C SER A 22 -9.93 -0.36 -5.16
N PRO A 23 -8.76 -1.03 -5.22
CA PRO A 23 -7.61 -0.65 -4.41
C PRO A 23 -7.27 0.83 -4.59
N LYS A 24 -6.61 1.42 -3.60
CA LYS A 24 -6.12 2.80 -3.73
C LYS A 24 -4.94 2.83 -4.70
N GLU A 25 -4.87 3.86 -5.53
CA GLU A 25 -3.76 4.02 -6.47
C GLU A 25 -2.46 4.27 -5.70
N GLY A 26 -1.46 3.40 -5.91
CA GLY A 26 -0.20 3.43 -5.17
C GLY A 26 0.32 2.05 -4.76
N LEU A 27 1.26 2.05 -3.81
CA LEU A 27 1.99 0.89 -3.34
C LEU A 27 1.33 0.29 -2.10
N HIS A 28 1.03 -1.01 -2.15
CA HIS A 28 0.47 -1.81 -1.07
C HIS A 28 1.54 -2.77 -0.55
N ILE A 29 1.75 -2.81 0.77
CA ILE A 29 2.81 -3.58 1.43
C ILE A 29 2.21 -4.33 2.61
N VAL A 30 2.21 -5.65 2.57
CA VAL A 30 1.74 -6.51 3.66
C VAL A 30 2.94 -7.04 4.44
N LEU A 31 3.03 -6.62 5.69
CA LEU A 31 4.09 -6.97 6.62
C LEU A 31 3.66 -8.14 7.49
N VAL A 32 4.54 -9.14 7.59
CA VAL A 32 4.35 -10.31 8.45
C VAL A 32 5.16 -10.13 9.72
N SER A 33 4.63 -10.55 10.87
CA SER A 33 5.39 -10.63 12.12
C SER A 33 6.04 -11.99 12.28
N ARG A 34 7.21 -12.05 12.92
CA ARG A 34 7.88 -13.30 13.32
C ARG A 34 8.20 -13.27 14.81
N ASP A 35 8.20 -14.44 15.43
CA ASP A 35 8.68 -14.63 16.80
C ASP A 35 10.13 -15.11 16.74
N ILE A 36 11.02 -14.40 17.44
CA ILE A 36 12.40 -14.82 17.65
C ILE A 36 12.63 -14.85 19.15
N ASP A 37 12.82 -16.05 19.70
CA ASP A 37 13.13 -16.28 21.11
C ASP A 37 12.15 -15.59 22.11
N GLY A 38 10.87 -15.48 21.73
CA GLY A 38 9.81 -14.86 22.54
C GLY A 38 9.65 -13.35 22.33
N GLU A 39 10.45 -12.73 21.46
CA GLU A 39 10.26 -11.35 21.00
C GLU A 39 9.61 -11.35 19.62
N VAL A 40 8.45 -10.69 19.50
CA VAL A 40 7.74 -10.55 18.23
C VAL A 40 8.23 -9.29 17.51
N GLU A 41 8.74 -9.46 16.29
CA GLU A 41 9.22 -8.40 15.41
C GLU A 41 8.59 -8.45 14.01
N ILE A 42 8.69 -7.37 13.24
CA ILE A 42 8.31 -7.39 11.82
C ILE A 42 9.38 -8.16 11.04
N ASN A 43 8.95 -9.13 10.25
CA ASN A 43 9.81 -9.89 9.35
C ASN A 43 10.15 -9.03 8.13
N THR A 44 11.29 -8.34 8.18
CA THR A 44 11.77 -7.52 7.07
C THR A 44 12.34 -8.35 5.92
N ASP A 45 12.56 -9.65 6.11
CA ASP A 45 13.00 -10.57 5.06
C ASP A 45 11.82 -11.24 4.31
N ASN A 46 10.60 -11.13 4.85
CA ASN A 46 9.42 -11.76 4.27
C ASN A 46 8.20 -10.82 4.39
N TYR A 47 7.96 -10.08 3.32
CA TYR A 47 6.78 -9.25 3.15
C TYR A 47 6.30 -9.34 1.69
N GLN A 48 5.02 -9.03 1.47
CA GLN A 48 4.43 -9.01 0.15
C GLN A 48 4.15 -7.57 -0.27
N TYR A 49 4.32 -7.25 -1.54
CA TYR A 49 3.94 -5.93 -2.04
C TYR A 49 3.43 -5.99 -3.48
N ALA A 50 2.57 -5.03 -3.81
CA ALA A 50 2.12 -4.79 -5.18
C ALA A 50 1.77 -3.32 -5.35
N LEU A 51 2.10 -2.78 -6.51
CA LEU A 51 1.61 -1.48 -6.94
C LEU A 51 0.28 -1.66 -7.66
N PHE A 52 -0.68 -0.79 -7.37
CA PHE A 52 -1.92 -0.68 -8.12
C PHE A 52 -1.95 0.62 -8.94
N SER A 53 -2.31 0.49 -10.22
CA SER A 53 -2.69 1.61 -11.08
C SER A 53 -4.01 1.29 -11.76
N LYS A 54 -4.86 2.30 -11.95
CA LYS A 54 -6.13 2.15 -12.70
C LYS A 54 -5.94 1.75 -14.16
N LYS A 55 -4.71 1.86 -14.68
CA LYS A 55 -4.35 1.42 -16.04
C LYS A 55 -4.13 -0.09 -16.13
N MET A 56 -3.97 -0.77 -15.00
CA MET A 56 -3.83 -2.22 -14.96
C MET A 56 -5.15 -2.89 -15.32
N THR A 57 -5.06 -3.95 -16.11
CA THR A 57 -6.22 -4.76 -16.54
C THR A 57 -6.29 -6.10 -15.83
N GLU A 58 -5.22 -6.51 -15.17
CA GLU A 58 -5.11 -7.79 -14.48
C GLU A 58 -5.32 -7.60 -12.97
N GLU A 59 -6.16 -8.45 -12.41
CA GLU A 59 -6.39 -8.50 -10.96
C GLU A 59 -5.29 -9.33 -10.29
N LYS A 60 -4.71 -8.80 -9.22
CA LYS A 60 -3.74 -9.51 -8.38
C LYS A 60 -4.37 -9.89 -7.06
N GLU A 61 -4.20 -11.14 -6.65
CA GLU A 61 -4.73 -11.67 -5.39
C GLU A 61 -4.34 -10.81 -4.17
N LEU A 62 -3.09 -10.34 -4.11
CA LEU A 62 -2.61 -9.45 -3.06
C LEU A 62 -3.36 -8.11 -3.01
N LEU A 63 -3.61 -7.50 -4.18
CA LEU A 63 -4.33 -6.23 -4.28
C LEU A 63 -5.79 -6.39 -3.91
N GLU A 64 -6.38 -7.53 -4.28
CA GLU A 64 -7.74 -7.89 -3.89
C GLU A 64 -7.86 -8.02 -2.37
N ARG A 65 -6.91 -8.70 -1.73
CA ARG A 65 -6.82 -8.73 -0.26
C ARG A 65 -6.66 -7.33 0.34
N CYS A 66 -5.73 -6.52 -0.19
CA CYS A 66 -5.46 -5.18 0.33
C CYS A 66 -6.65 -4.24 0.17
N LYS A 67 -7.48 -4.42 -0.86
CA LYS A 67 -8.75 -3.70 -1.03
C LYS A 67 -9.64 -3.89 0.18
N PHE A 68 -9.90 -5.14 0.59
CA PHE A 68 -10.76 -5.46 1.73
C PHE A 68 -10.21 -4.92 3.05
N LEU A 69 -8.91 -5.09 3.30
CA LEU A 69 -8.27 -4.56 4.52
C LEU A 69 -8.37 -3.03 4.59
N SER A 70 -8.06 -2.35 3.49
CA SER A 70 -8.09 -0.88 3.44
C SER A 70 -9.46 -0.32 3.74
N GLN A 71 -10.50 -0.97 3.25
CA GLN A 71 -11.87 -0.48 3.34
C GLN A 71 -12.39 -0.46 4.79
N ASN A 72 -11.99 -1.46 5.58
CA ASN A 72 -12.33 -1.56 7.00
C ASN A 72 -11.41 -0.69 7.88
N ALA A 73 -10.19 -0.40 7.41
CA ALA A 73 -9.25 0.45 8.13
C ALA A 73 -9.25 1.93 7.72
N TRP A 74 -10.06 2.34 6.73
CA TRP A 74 -10.06 3.72 6.23
C TRP A 74 -10.86 4.64 7.14
N CYS A 75 -10.48 5.91 7.18
CA CYS A 75 -11.30 6.90 7.86
C CYS A 75 -12.62 7.14 7.09
N ILE A 76 -13.75 6.94 7.77
CA ILE A 76 -15.12 7.07 7.20
C ILE A 76 -15.44 8.53 6.82
N ASP A 77 -14.85 9.51 7.52
CA ASP A 77 -14.92 10.94 7.19
C ASP A 77 -13.61 11.63 7.62
N THR A 78 -13.25 12.73 6.95
CA THR A 78 -12.09 13.59 7.24
C THR A 78 -12.03 14.07 8.69
N ASN A 79 -13.14 14.10 9.42
CA ASN A 79 -13.19 14.50 10.84
C ASN A 79 -13.00 13.34 11.82
N LYS A 80 -12.95 12.10 11.34
CA LYS A 80 -12.71 10.90 12.13
C LYS A 80 -11.38 10.29 11.68
N CYS A 81 -10.27 10.99 11.95
CA CYS A 81 -8.90 10.57 11.64
C CYS A 81 -8.05 10.56 12.92
N PHE A 82 -7.12 9.62 13.07
CA PHE A 82 -6.21 9.61 14.22
C PHE A 82 -5.13 10.69 14.13
N ASP A 83 -4.73 11.13 12.93
CA ASP A 83 -3.74 12.22 12.75
C ASP A 83 -4.39 13.61 12.65
N LEU A 84 -5.39 13.90 13.47
CA LEU A 84 -5.95 15.25 13.58
C LEU A 84 -4.99 16.20 14.33
N PRO A 85 -4.88 17.49 13.91
CA PRO A 85 -5.65 18.14 12.85
C PRO A 85 -5.00 18.08 11.45
N THR A 86 -3.79 17.53 11.30
CA THR A 86 -3.00 17.67 10.05
C THR A 86 -3.42 16.72 8.93
N LYS A 87 -3.89 15.51 9.29
CA LYS A 87 -4.41 14.48 8.38
C LYS A 87 -3.39 14.04 7.32
N ALA A 88 -2.14 13.79 7.72
CA ALA A 88 -1.12 13.21 6.85
C ALA A 88 -1.18 11.67 6.80
N ILE A 89 -1.65 11.03 7.88
CA ILE A 89 -1.98 9.60 7.93
C ILE A 89 -3.49 9.45 7.72
N HIS A 90 -3.91 8.68 6.71
CA HIS A 90 -5.29 8.60 6.23
C HIS A 90 -6.03 7.34 6.68
N SER A 91 -5.34 6.41 7.35
CA SER A 91 -5.95 5.25 7.98
C SER A 91 -6.47 5.57 9.38
N CYS A 92 -7.35 4.71 9.85
CA CYS A 92 -8.02 4.76 11.15
C CYS A 92 -8.03 3.38 11.80
N SER A 93 -6.90 2.67 11.71
CA SER A 93 -6.76 1.30 12.20
C SER A 93 -5.41 1.09 12.89
N PRO A 94 -5.36 0.27 13.96
CA PRO A 94 -4.10 -0.17 14.54
C PRO A 94 -3.23 -0.97 13.57
N TYR A 95 -3.82 -1.58 12.53
CA TYR A 95 -3.15 -2.51 11.62
C TYR A 95 -2.86 -1.93 10.23
N LEU A 96 -3.21 -0.66 9.98
CA LEU A 96 -2.93 0.01 8.71
C LEU A 96 -2.29 1.37 8.94
N ILE A 97 -1.19 1.62 8.25
CA ILE A 97 -0.64 2.96 8.05
C ILE A 97 -0.76 3.29 6.57
N ALA A 98 -1.56 4.32 6.25
CA ALA A 98 -1.71 4.81 4.89
C ALA A 98 -1.37 6.31 4.82
N PHE A 99 -0.48 6.70 3.92
CA PHE A 99 -0.16 8.10 3.62
C PHE A 99 0.24 8.23 2.15
N LYS A 100 0.35 9.46 1.65
CA LYS A 100 0.75 9.70 0.26
C LYS A 100 2.26 9.93 0.11
N ARG A 101 2.79 9.61 -1.07
CA ARG A 101 4.20 9.83 -1.43
C ARG A 101 4.66 11.28 -1.24
N GLU A 102 3.78 12.27 -1.40
CA GLU A 102 4.06 13.70 -1.17
C GLU A 102 4.64 14.00 0.23
N HIS A 103 4.35 13.14 1.22
CA HIS A 103 4.81 13.29 2.61
C HIS A 103 6.20 12.72 2.89
N LEU A 104 6.82 12.04 1.93
CA LEU A 104 8.18 11.52 2.04
C LEU A 104 9.19 12.46 1.39
N LYS A 105 10.48 12.26 1.70
CA LYS A 105 11.58 13.08 1.17
C LYS A 105 11.47 13.25 -0.36
N GLY A 106 11.60 14.48 -0.82
CA GLY A 106 11.45 14.86 -2.23
C GLY A 106 10.02 15.22 -2.66
N GLY A 107 8.98 14.83 -1.91
CA GLY A 107 7.60 15.18 -2.19
C GLY A 107 7.23 16.61 -1.80
N GLU A 108 6.15 17.14 -2.38
CA GLU A 108 5.73 18.54 -2.19
C GLU A 108 5.44 18.87 -0.72
N LYS A 109 4.67 18.03 -0.01
CA LYS A 109 4.33 18.26 1.41
C LYS A 109 5.53 18.14 2.32
N TYR A 110 6.45 17.22 2.05
CA TYR A 110 7.68 17.09 2.83
C TYR A 110 8.50 18.38 2.78
N LYS A 111 8.76 18.87 1.56
CA LYS A 111 9.49 20.14 1.31
C LYS A 111 8.80 21.33 1.97
N LYS A 112 7.48 21.38 1.91
CA LYS A 112 6.69 22.43 2.56
C LYS A 112 6.83 22.38 4.08
N ASN A 113 6.70 21.20 4.67
CA ASN A 113 6.84 21.02 6.12
C ASN A 113 8.25 21.37 6.61
N GLU A 114 9.29 21.04 5.85
CA GLU A 114 10.67 21.41 6.16
C GLU A 114 10.85 22.95 6.17
N LYS A 115 10.31 23.64 5.16
CA LYS A 115 10.34 25.12 5.09
C LYS A 115 9.55 25.78 6.22
N GLU A 116 8.44 25.19 6.63
CA GLU A 116 7.53 25.72 7.65
C GLU A 116 7.83 25.20 9.07
N ASN A 117 8.90 24.41 9.26
CA ASN A 117 9.27 23.75 10.51
C ASN A 117 8.10 22.96 11.15
N LYS A 118 7.39 22.20 10.33
CA LYS A 118 6.27 21.33 10.73
C LYS A 118 6.70 19.87 10.80
N LYS A 119 6.06 19.10 11.68
CA LYS A 119 6.24 17.65 11.80
C LYS A 119 6.02 16.94 10.47
N GLN A 120 7.00 16.14 10.06
CA GLN A 120 6.92 15.19 8.96
C GLN A 120 6.07 13.98 9.33
N VAL A 121 5.70 13.16 8.33
CA VAL A 121 4.82 11.99 8.58
C VAL A 121 5.41 10.99 9.58
N HIS A 122 6.73 10.76 9.53
CA HIS A 122 7.39 9.81 10.42
C HIS A 122 7.38 10.23 11.89
N GLU A 123 7.35 11.54 12.16
CA GLU A 123 7.28 12.10 13.51
C GLU A 123 5.88 12.01 14.13
N ARG A 124 4.88 11.57 13.35
CA ARG A 124 3.46 11.48 13.76
C ARG A 124 3.04 10.09 14.19
N PHE A 125 3.82 9.06 13.88
CA PHE A 125 3.43 7.67 14.12
C PHE A 125 3.16 7.39 15.60
N ALA A 126 3.97 7.93 16.52
CA ALA A 126 3.76 7.71 17.95
C ALA A 126 2.37 8.20 18.42
N GLU A 127 1.97 9.41 18.03
CA GLU A 127 0.66 9.97 18.39
C GLU A 127 -0.50 9.24 17.68
N TYR A 128 -0.29 8.82 16.43
CA TYR A 128 -1.24 8.00 15.69
C TYR A 128 -1.53 6.69 16.42
N PHE A 129 -0.48 5.93 16.77
CA PHE A 129 -0.63 4.63 17.43
C PHE A 129 -1.19 4.75 18.84
N ALA A 130 -0.87 5.84 19.57
CA ALA A 130 -1.49 6.09 20.87
C ALA A 130 -3.02 6.16 20.77
N LYS A 131 -3.56 6.81 19.73
CA LYS A 131 -5.01 6.88 19.49
C LYS A 131 -5.58 5.58 18.93
N ALA A 132 -4.88 4.94 17.98
CA ALA A 132 -5.33 3.69 17.39
C ALA A 132 -5.41 2.57 18.45
N ASN A 133 -4.42 2.48 19.34
CA ASN A 133 -4.38 1.46 20.39
C ASN A 133 -5.42 1.69 21.50
N ALA A 134 -5.96 2.90 21.64
CA ALA A 134 -7.04 3.18 22.58
C ALA A 134 -8.38 2.52 22.16
N LEU A 135 -8.45 1.96 20.95
CA LEU A 135 -9.62 1.21 20.48
C LEU A 135 -9.63 -0.26 20.94
N PHE A 136 -8.50 -0.79 21.41
CA PHE A 136 -8.46 -2.18 21.84
C PHE A 136 -9.26 -2.36 23.14
N PRO A 137 -10.08 -3.43 23.23
CA PRO A 137 -10.89 -3.70 24.41
C PRO A 137 -10.06 -4.24 25.58
N ASP A 138 -8.91 -4.85 25.29
CA ASP A 138 -8.03 -5.50 26.26
C ASP A 138 -6.54 -5.30 25.93
N GLU A 139 -5.68 -5.52 26.94
CA GLU A 139 -4.23 -5.32 26.82
C GLU A 139 -3.53 -6.40 25.99
N ASP A 140 -4.09 -7.62 25.86
CA ASP A 140 -3.46 -8.70 25.07
C ASP A 140 -3.58 -8.40 23.56
N SER A 141 -4.76 -7.96 23.12
CA SER A 141 -5.00 -7.46 21.77
C SER A 141 -4.09 -6.27 21.44
N LYS A 142 -3.91 -5.36 22.39
CA LYS A 142 -3.02 -4.20 22.27
C LYS A 142 -1.55 -4.60 22.18
N ASN A 143 -1.11 -5.61 22.94
CA ASN A 143 0.25 -6.15 22.88
C ASN A 143 0.57 -6.73 21.50
N SER A 144 -0.42 -7.37 20.85
CA SER A 144 -0.25 -7.92 19.50
C SER A 144 0.05 -6.85 18.42
N ASN A 145 -0.32 -5.59 18.65
CA ASN A 145 -0.02 -4.47 17.74
C ASN A 145 1.27 -3.71 18.09
N GLN A 146 1.89 -3.97 19.26
CA GLN A 146 3.08 -3.23 19.67
C GLN A 146 4.24 -3.41 18.69
N VAL A 147 4.34 -4.58 18.04
CA VAL A 147 5.35 -4.86 17.03
C VAL A 147 5.26 -3.89 15.85
N PHE A 148 4.05 -3.65 15.35
CA PHE A 148 3.79 -2.77 14.22
C PHE A 148 4.06 -1.30 14.61
N GLN A 149 3.63 -0.88 15.80
CA GLN A 149 3.97 0.44 16.34
C GLN A 149 5.49 0.62 16.46
N LYS A 150 6.19 -0.32 17.11
CA LYS A 150 7.65 -0.28 17.29
C LYS A 150 8.36 -0.15 15.95
N PHE A 151 7.94 -0.91 14.95
CA PHE A 151 8.47 -0.86 13.59
C PHE A 151 8.36 0.55 12.96
N PHE A 152 7.19 1.19 13.04
CA PHE A 152 6.99 2.52 12.47
C PHE A 152 7.69 3.63 13.25
N VAL A 153 7.54 3.63 14.58
CA VAL A 153 8.16 4.64 15.46
C VAL A 153 9.68 4.54 15.42
N GLY A 154 10.23 3.33 15.31
CA GLY A 154 11.65 3.08 15.13
C GLY A 154 12.17 3.36 13.72
N GLY A 155 11.32 3.73 12.76
CA GLY A 155 11.71 4.05 11.39
C GLY A 155 11.97 2.84 10.47
N GLY A 156 11.67 1.61 10.93
CA GLY A 156 11.90 0.38 10.16
C GLY A 156 11.20 0.37 8.79
N PHE A 157 10.04 1.03 8.67
CA PHE A 157 9.30 1.15 7.41
C PHE A 157 10.12 1.76 6.28
N SER A 158 11.09 2.63 6.60
CA SER A 158 11.90 3.31 5.59
C SER A 158 12.85 2.34 4.87
N ALA A 159 13.38 1.34 5.58
CA ALA A 159 14.26 0.34 4.99
C ALA A 159 13.49 -0.51 3.96
N VAL A 160 12.36 -1.08 4.39
CA VAL A 160 11.45 -1.87 3.52
C VAL A 160 11.00 -1.06 2.32
N LEU A 161 10.59 0.20 2.52
CA LEU A 161 10.14 1.03 1.41
C LEU A 161 11.27 1.31 0.41
N ASN A 162 12.46 1.67 0.89
CA ASN A 162 13.57 1.98 0.00
C ASN A 162 13.99 0.74 -0.80
N GLU A 163 14.02 -0.44 -0.19
CA GLU A 163 14.30 -1.69 -0.89
C GLU A 163 13.31 -1.95 -2.03
N ILE A 164 12.00 -1.79 -1.77
CA ILE A 164 10.97 -1.93 -2.81
C ILE A 164 11.19 -0.92 -3.95
N LEU A 165 11.46 0.35 -3.61
CA LEU A 165 11.65 1.41 -4.59
C LEU A 165 12.92 1.21 -5.44
N ASP A 166 14.00 0.72 -4.83
CA ASP A 166 15.24 0.38 -5.52
C ASP A 166 15.02 -0.80 -6.49
N ASN A 167 14.31 -1.84 -6.04
CA ASN A 167 13.91 -2.98 -6.88
C ASN A 167 13.02 -2.53 -8.05
N HIS A 168 12.01 -1.68 -7.81
CA HIS A 168 11.18 -1.09 -8.86
C HIS A 168 12.02 -0.29 -9.86
N SER A 169 12.96 0.53 -9.39
CA SER A 169 13.83 1.33 -10.25
C SER A 169 14.71 0.44 -11.14
N ALA A 170 15.31 -0.60 -10.57
CA ALA A 170 16.15 -1.55 -11.30
C ALA A 170 15.34 -2.31 -12.36
N GLU A 171 14.16 -2.81 -11.99
CA GLU A 171 13.31 -3.57 -12.88
C GLU A 171 12.71 -2.70 -13.99
N SER A 172 12.25 -1.48 -13.66
CA SER A 172 11.79 -0.52 -14.66
C SER A 172 12.87 -0.19 -15.69
N LYS A 173 14.12 0.00 -15.26
CA LYS A 173 15.26 0.19 -16.18
C LYS A 173 15.46 -1.02 -17.09
N ARG A 174 15.44 -2.25 -16.53
CA ARG A 174 15.58 -3.50 -17.28
C ARG A 174 14.49 -3.64 -18.35
N LEU A 175 13.23 -3.40 -17.97
CA LEU A 175 12.08 -3.48 -18.86
C LEU A 175 12.13 -2.43 -19.98
N ASN A 176 12.55 -1.20 -19.68
CA ASN A 176 12.68 -0.15 -20.69
C ASN A 176 13.81 -0.45 -21.71
N ILE A 177 14.91 -1.05 -21.27
CA ILE A 177 15.98 -1.52 -22.18
C ILE A 177 15.41 -2.61 -23.12
N LEU A 178 14.77 -3.64 -22.55
CA LEU A 178 14.17 -4.72 -23.33
C LEU A 178 13.12 -4.20 -24.32
N LYS A 179 12.26 -3.27 -23.89
CA LYS A 179 11.28 -2.63 -24.77
C LYS A 179 11.96 -1.92 -25.95
N SER A 180 13.02 -1.15 -25.68
CA SER A 180 13.77 -0.43 -26.71
C SER A 180 14.42 -1.38 -27.73
N GLU A 181 14.94 -2.52 -27.28
CA GLU A 181 15.49 -3.57 -28.15
C GLU A 181 14.43 -4.20 -29.06
N LEU A 182 13.25 -4.51 -28.51
CA LEU A 182 12.13 -5.05 -29.29
C LEU A 182 11.60 -4.03 -30.30
N GLU A 183 11.53 -2.75 -29.93
CA GLU A 183 11.16 -1.67 -30.84
C GLU A 183 12.14 -1.54 -32.01
N GLN A 184 13.43 -1.77 -31.78
CA GLN A 184 14.43 -1.81 -32.83
C GLN A 184 14.25 -3.04 -33.74
N GLN A 185 14.01 -4.22 -33.17
CA GLN A 185 13.73 -5.45 -33.95
C GLN A 185 12.49 -5.29 -34.85
N ILE A 186 11.45 -4.57 -34.40
CA ILE A 186 10.26 -4.27 -35.23
C ILE A 186 10.63 -3.41 -36.45
N LYS A 187 11.55 -2.46 -36.30
CA LYS A 187 12.00 -1.60 -37.41
C LYS A 187 12.79 -2.41 -38.44
N ASP A 188 13.63 -3.31 -37.96
CA ASP A 188 14.55 -4.09 -38.80
C ASP A 188 13.88 -5.31 -39.47
N SER A 189 12.85 -5.87 -38.84
CA SER A 189 12.08 -6.97 -39.42
C SER A 189 11.32 -6.51 -40.68
N LYS A 190 11.16 -7.42 -41.64
CA LYS A 190 10.32 -7.25 -42.83
C LYS A 190 9.10 -8.17 -42.81
N ASP A 191 9.06 -9.13 -41.89
CA ASP A 191 7.98 -10.10 -41.76
C ASP A 191 6.83 -9.53 -40.93
N LYS A 192 5.61 -9.63 -41.46
CA LYS A 192 4.43 -9.05 -40.80
C LYS A 192 4.03 -9.81 -39.53
N ASN A 193 4.22 -11.12 -39.51
CA ASN A 193 3.86 -11.96 -38.36
C ASN A 193 4.86 -11.76 -37.23
N GLU A 194 6.16 -11.72 -37.54
CA GLU A 194 7.22 -11.41 -36.57
C GLU A 194 6.99 -10.03 -35.93
N LYS A 195 6.66 -9.01 -36.72
CA LYS A 195 6.30 -7.69 -36.18
C LYS A 195 5.09 -7.73 -35.25
N GLN A 196 4.12 -8.60 -35.53
CA GLN A 196 2.93 -8.72 -34.68
C GLN A 196 3.29 -9.38 -33.33
N GLU A 197 4.08 -10.45 -33.35
CA GLU A 197 4.56 -11.11 -32.12
C GLU A 197 5.39 -10.15 -31.25
N LEU A 198 6.29 -9.38 -31.84
CA LEU A 198 7.09 -8.38 -31.13
C LEU A 198 6.21 -7.29 -30.48
N LYS A 199 5.16 -6.83 -31.18
CA LYS A 199 4.20 -5.88 -30.61
C LYS A 199 3.45 -6.45 -29.42
N ASP A 200 3.07 -7.71 -29.48
CA ASP A 200 2.36 -8.35 -28.37
C ASP A 200 3.28 -8.56 -27.16
N ARG A 201 4.58 -8.84 -27.38
CA ARG A 201 5.59 -8.81 -26.30
C ARG A 201 5.75 -7.43 -25.68
N ILE A 202 5.80 -6.36 -26.50
CA ILE A 202 5.88 -4.98 -25.99
C ILE A 202 4.67 -4.64 -25.12
N LYS A 203 3.46 -5.04 -25.52
CA LYS A 203 2.26 -4.86 -24.66
C LYS A 203 2.41 -5.57 -23.31
N GLY A 204 2.98 -6.77 -23.30
CA GLY A 204 3.29 -7.48 -22.05
C GLY A 204 4.27 -6.71 -21.16
N ILE A 205 5.30 -6.11 -21.77
CA ILE A 205 6.26 -5.25 -21.04
C ILE A 205 5.57 -3.97 -20.54
N ASP A 206 4.70 -3.36 -21.33
CA ASP A 206 3.96 -2.16 -20.92
C ASP A 206 3.09 -2.45 -19.69
N ASN A 207 2.46 -3.63 -19.63
CA ASN A 207 1.73 -4.07 -18.44
C ASN A 207 2.66 -4.25 -17.23
N GLN A 208 3.82 -4.89 -17.40
CA GLN A 208 4.82 -5.05 -16.32
C GLN A 208 5.37 -3.70 -15.83
N LEU A 209 5.58 -2.74 -16.73
CA LEU A 209 6.02 -1.38 -16.38
C LEU A 209 5.01 -0.64 -15.51
N LEU A 210 3.71 -0.94 -15.62
CA LEU A 210 2.72 -0.39 -14.70
C LEU A 210 2.95 -0.86 -13.26
N GLU A 211 3.47 -2.08 -13.06
CA GLU A 211 3.68 -2.69 -11.75
C GLU A 211 4.89 -2.13 -11.01
N VAL A 212 5.85 -1.59 -11.76
CA VAL A 212 7.11 -1.02 -11.24
C VAL A 212 7.24 0.46 -11.54
N LYS A 213 6.13 1.16 -11.82
CA LYS A 213 6.16 2.60 -12.08
C LYS A 213 6.72 3.36 -10.87
N GLU A 214 7.34 4.50 -11.16
CA GLU A 214 7.72 5.44 -10.10
C GLU A 214 6.48 6.00 -9.42
N LEU A 215 6.56 6.18 -8.10
CA LEU A 215 5.46 6.75 -7.32
C LEU A 215 5.38 8.26 -7.52
N GLU A 216 4.21 8.73 -7.94
CA GLU A 216 3.85 10.13 -8.01
C GLU A 216 3.45 10.65 -6.63
N ASP A 217 3.52 11.96 -6.40
CA ASP A 217 3.15 12.59 -5.12
C ASP A 217 1.72 12.24 -4.66
N SER A 218 0.82 11.97 -5.60
CA SER A 218 -0.57 11.60 -5.33
C SER A 218 -0.77 10.13 -4.97
N ASP A 219 0.20 9.26 -5.28
CA ASP A 219 0.14 7.83 -5.03
C ASP A 219 0.19 7.55 -3.51
N TYR A 220 -0.63 6.60 -3.09
CA TYR A 220 -0.61 6.10 -1.72
C TYR A 220 0.54 5.14 -1.47
N ILE A 221 0.97 5.08 -0.21
CA ILE A 221 1.84 4.06 0.35
C ILE A 221 1.08 3.49 1.55
N LEU A 222 0.70 2.23 1.46
CA LEU A 222 -0.14 1.55 2.44
C LEU A 222 0.60 0.35 3.01
N PHE A 223 0.78 0.34 4.31
CA PHE A 223 1.37 -0.77 5.06
C PHE A 223 0.29 -1.46 5.89
N TYR A 224 0.11 -2.75 5.65
CA TYR A 224 -0.81 -3.62 6.36
C TYR A 224 -0.01 -4.53 7.28
N LEU A 225 -0.51 -4.78 8.49
CA LEU A 225 -0.09 -5.94 9.26
C LEU A 225 -0.88 -7.16 8.76
N ASP A 226 -0.20 -8.30 8.57
CA ASP A 226 -0.78 -9.55 8.09
C ASP A 226 -1.76 -10.17 9.12
N LYS A 227 -2.97 -9.61 9.17
CA LYS A 227 -4.07 -10.04 10.04
C LYS A 227 -5.29 -10.47 9.23
N SER A 228 -6.24 -11.11 9.90
CA SER A 228 -7.51 -11.50 9.27
C SER A 228 -8.39 -10.27 9.00
N LEU A 229 -9.39 -10.42 8.13
CA LEU A 229 -10.32 -9.32 7.85
C LEU A 229 -11.18 -8.97 9.08
N GLU A 230 -11.51 -9.96 9.89
CA GLU A 230 -12.28 -9.81 11.13
C GLU A 230 -11.52 -8.95 12.16
N GLU A 231 -10.18 -9.04 12.21
CA GLU A 231 -9.37 -8.18 13.08
C GLU A 231 -9.38 -6.71 12.61
N TYR A 232 -9.71 -6.45 11.34
CA TYR A 232 -9.80 -5.09 10.78
C TYR A 232 -11.17 -4.42 10.97
N GLN A 233 -12.20 -5.15 11.39
CA GLN A 233 -13.60 -4.69 11.56
C GLN A 233 -13.88 -4.20 12.98
#